data_AF-A0A0S4LS61-F1
#
_entry.id   AF-A0A0S4LS61-F1
#
_cell.length_a   1.000
_cell.length_b   1.000
_cell.length_c   1.000
_cell.angle_alpha   90.00
_cell.angle_beta   90.00
_cell.angle_gamma   90.00
#
_symmetry.space_group_name_H-M   'P 1'
#
loop_
_entity.id
_entity.type
_entity.pdbx_description
1 polymer ?
#
loop_
_entity_poly.entity_id
_entity_poly.type
_entity_poly.pdbx_seq_one_letter_code
_entity_poly.pdbx_strand_id
1 'polypeptide(L)'
;MALLCLGCNSNTPEPASADIASAGLRLSIVRMATDPFLQRFTLTMHAKGLGGCSSSTELFPDTGYAGRRNIYQAAHGRVYVVGQYDARIIDPQSCHTHLSEFRSLDRDVIFVGSFDQDGEKHWRYFPAAQRPELPFEKR
;
A
#
# COMPACT_ATOMS: atom_id res chain seq x y z
N MET A 1 38.96 -2.75 20.09
CA MET A 1 37.57 -3.20 20.26
C MET A 1 36.71 -2.34 19.35
N ALA A 2 36.44 -2.81 18.14
CA ALA A 2 35.70 -2.04 17.13
C ALA A 2 34.20 -2.29 17.33
N LEU A 3 33.46 -1.25 17.73
CA LEU A 3 32.00 -1.27 17.62
C LEU A 3 31.65 -1.10 16.14
N LEU A 4 31.31 -2.20 15.47
CA LEU A 4 30.56 -2.15 14.22
C LEU A 4 29.13 -1.78 14.59
N CYS A 5 28.82 -0.48 14.51
CA CYS A 5 27.44 0.00 14.47
C CYS A 5 26.80 -0.53 13.17
N LEU A 6 26.23 -1.73 13.22
CA LEU A 6 25.26 -2.18 12.23
C LEU A 6 24.02 -1.31 12.43
N GLY A 7 23.99 -0.15 11.75
CA GLY A 7 22.75 0.59 11.58
C GLY A 7 21.78 -0.31 10.81
N CYS A 8 20.78 -0.86 11.51
CA CYS A 8 19.69 -1.65 10.92
C CYS A 8 18.71 -0.76 10.16
N ASN A 9 19.18 0.01 9.19
CA ASN A 9 18.34 0.52 8.12
C ASN A 9 18.93 -0.02 6.82
N SER A 10 18.44 -1.20 6.43
CA SER A 10 18.82 -1.74 5.14
C SER A 10 18.20 -0.86 4.06
N ASN A 11 19.00 -0.34 3.13
CA ASN A 11 18.52 0.22 1.86
C ASN A 11 17.87 -0.87 0.95
N THR A 12 17.47 -1.99 1.54
CA THR A 12 16.86 -3.12 0.86
C THR A 12 15.38 -2.84 0.68
N PRO A 13 14.86 -2.90 -0.55
CA PRO A 13 13.43 -2.80 -0.80
C PRO A 13 12.65 -3.89 -0.05
N GLU A 14 11.57 -3.50 0.60
CA GLU A 14 10.62 -4.41 1.26
C GLU A 14 9.34 -4.50 0.42
N PRO A 15 9.20 -5.49 -0.48
CA PRO A 15 7.98 -5.68 -1.25
C PRO A 15 6.93 -6.47 -0.46
N ALA A 16 5.68 -6.03 -0.55
CA ALA A 16 4.52 -6.85 -0.17
C ALA A 16 3.54 -6.89 -1.35
N SER A 17 2.90 -8.04 -1.58
CA SER A 17 1.93 -8.23 -2.66
C SER A 17 0.60 -8.81 -2.19
N ALA A 18 -0.45 -8.52 -2.94
CA ALA A 18 -1.79 -9.07 -2.76
C ALA A 18 -2.44 -9.33 -4.11
N ASP A 19 -3.12 -10.48 -4.24
CA ASP A 19 -3.96 -10.79 -5.39
C ASP A 19 -5.42 -10.41 -5.07
N ILE A 20 -5.95 -9.46 -5.81
CA ILE A 20 -7.34 -9.01 -5.74
C ILE A 20 -8.12 -9.78 -6.80
N ALA A 21 -8.46 -11.04 -6.47
CA ALA A 21 -9.04 -12.00 -7.41
C ALA A 21 -10.30 -11.48 -8.12
N SER A 22 -11.16 -10.78 -7.37
CA SER A 22 -12.41 -10.19 -7.86
C SER A 22 -12.22 -9.06 -8.87
N ALA A 23 -11.02 -8.47 -8.94
CA ALA A 23 -10.64 -7.46 -9.93
C ALA A 23 -9.64 -8.00 -10.98
N GLY A 24 -9.23 -9.27 -10.87
CA GLY A 24 -8.20 -9.85 -11.74
C GLY A 24 -6.88 -9.08 -11.68
N LEU A 25 -6.49 -8.61 -10.49
CA LEU A 25 -5.40 -7.65 -10.34
C LEU A 25 -4.46 -8.06 -9.21
N ARG A 26 -3.16 -8.00 -9.46
CA ARG A 26 -2.11 -8.15 -8.46
C ARG A 26 -1.54 -6.79 -8.10
N LEU A 27 -1.62 -6.43 -6.82
CA LEU A 27 -0.98 -5.25 -6.27
C LEU A 27 0.33 -5.64 -5.60
N SER A 28 1.34 -4.80 -5.76
CA SER A 28 2.57 -4.87 -4.98
C SER A 28 2.93 -3.47 -4.52
N ILE A 29 3.15 -3.28 -3.22
CA ILE A 29 3.69 -2.02 -2.69
C ILE A 29 5.08 -2.31 -2.16
N VAL A 30 6.07 -1.62 -2.72
CA VAL A 30 7.46 -1.69 -2.29
C VAL A 30 7.73 -0.52 -1.37
N ARG A 31 8.21 -0.82 -0.17
CA ARG A 31 8.68 0.17 0.79
C ARG A 31 10.20 0.24 0.73
N MET A 32 10.74 1.45 0.65
CA MET A 32 12.19 1.68 0.60
C MET A 32 12.57 2.77 1.61
N ALA A 33 13.49 2.47 2.52
CA ALA A 33 14.01 3.45 3.46
C ALA A 33 14.73 4.58 2.71
N THR A 34 14.42 5.83 3.05
CA THR A 34 15.07 7.01 2.46
C THR A 34 16.01 7.70 3.44
N ASP A 35 16.01 7.30 4.71
CA ASP A 35 16.85 7.84 5.76
C ASP A 35 17.38 6.72 6.68
N PRO A 36 18.67 6.73 7.05
CA PRO A 36 19.27 5.70 7.87
C PRO A 36 18.93 5.79 9.36
N PHE A 37 18.23 6.83 9.83
CA PHE A 37 17.88 7.02 11.24
C PHE A 37 16.40 7.33 11.44
N LEU A 38 15.76 8.01 10.50
CA LEU A 38 14.35 8.36 10.55
C LEU A 38 13.48 7.25 9.95
N GLN A 39 12.28 7.06 10.50
CA GLN A 39 11.27 6.18 9.90
C GLN A 39 10.65 6.90 8.70
N ARG A 40 11.42 6.98 7.61
CA ARG A 40 11.01 7.62 6.36
C ARG A 40 11.19 6.64 5.23
N PHE A 41 10.10 6.40 4.50
CA PHE A 41 10.10 5.46 3.40
C PHE A 41 9.34 6.03 2.21
N THR A 42 9.89 5.79 1.01
CA THR A 42 9.12 5.92 -0.22
C THR A 42 8.30 4.65 -0.42
N LEU A 43 7.08 4.82 -0.92
CA LEU A 43 6.19 3.73 -1.27
C LEU A 43 5.92 3.76 -2.77
N THR A 44 6.30 2.69 -3.47
CA THR A 44 6.01 2.52 -4.90
C THR A 44 5.01 1.39 -5.07
N MET A 45 3.85 1.72 -5.64
CA MET A 45 2.81 0.75 -5.95
C MET A 45 2.94 0.29 -7.40
N HIS A 46 2.88 -1.03 -7.59
CA HIS A 46 2.75 -1.67 -8.87
C HIS A 46 1.39 -2.35 -8.96
N ALA A 47 0.66 -2.07 -10.03
CA ALA A 47 -0.56 -2.78 -10.38
C ALA A 47 -0.31 -3.63 -11.63
N LYS A 48 -0.68 -4.91 -11.59
CA LYS A 48 -0.59 -5.83 -12.72
C LYS A 48 -1.91 -6.54 -12.92
N GLY A 49 -2.51 -6.39 -14.09
CA GLY A 49 -3.75 -7.05 -14.46
C GLY A 49 -3.48 -8.41 -15.10
N LEU A 50 -4.47 -9.31 -15.00
CA LEU A 50 -4.42 -10.62 -15.69
C LEU A 50 -4.32 -10.48 -17.22
N GLY A 51 -4.88 -9.41 -17.79
CA GLY A 51 -4.81 -9.09 -19.22
C GLY A 51 -3.45 -8.56 -19.70
N GLY A 52 -2.42 -8.58 -18.84
CA GLY A 52 -1.07 -8.15 -19.20
C GLY A 52 -0.79 -6.65 -19.04
N CYS A 53 -1.79 -5.84 -18.66
CA CYS A 53 -1.53 -4.46 -18.29
C CYS A 53 -0.67 -4.37 -17.03
N SER A 54 0.11 -3.29 -16.93
CA SER A 54 0.84 -2.96 -15.71
C SER A 54 1.08 -1.47 -15.57
N SER A 55 1.11 -0.98 -14.34
CA SER A 55 1.51 0.39 -14.03
C SER A 55 2.35 0.45 -12.76
N SER A 56 3.04 1.58 -12.59
CA SER A 56 3.81 1.92 -11.40
C SER A 56 3.44 3.33 -10.97
N THR A 57 3.23 3.57 -9.69
CA THR A 57 2.86 4.88 -9.15
C THR A 57 3.45 5.07 -7.76
N GLU A 58 4.05 6.22 -7.54
CA GLU A 58 4.52 6.62 -6.21
C GLU A 58 3.33 7.05 -5.34
N LEU A 59 3.25 6.52 -4.12
CA LEU A 59 2.25 6.88 -3.13
C LEU A 59 2.80 7.96 -2.20
N PHE A 60 1.94 8.58 -1.40
CA PHE A 60 2.41 9.43 -0.32
C PHE A 60 3.42 8.64 0.57
N PRO A 61 4.54 9.23 1.00
CA PRO A 61 5.58 8.51 1.73
C PRO A 61 5.08 8.06 3.12
N ASP A 62 5.72 7.02 3.67
CA ASP A 62 5.57 6.65 5.07
C ASP A 62 6.54 7.48 5.93
N THR A 63 6.00 8.27 6.84
CA THR A 63 6.75 9.14 7.76
C THR A 63 6.77 8.61 9.20
N GLY A 64 6.60 7.30 9.38
CA GLY A 64 6.80 6.58 10.64
C GLY A 64 5.49 6.19 11.36
N TYR A 65 4.36 6.69 10.88
CA TYR A 65 3.02 6.32 11.36
C TYR A 65 1.94 6.39 10.25
N ALA A 66 2.35 6.67 9.01
CA ALA A 66 1.46 6.93 7.88
C ALA A 66 1.64 5.90 6.75
N GLY A 67 2.24 4.74 7.06
CA GLY A 67 2.55 3.70 6.09
C GLY A 67 1.36 2.87 5.63
N ARG A 68 0.31 2.71 6.46
CA ARG A 68 -0.82 1.83 6.14
C ARG A 68 -1.51 2.22 4.84
N ARG A 69 -1.77 1.25 3.96
CA ARG A 69 -2.58 1.41 2.76
C ARG A 69 -3.74 0.41 2.79
N ASN A 70 -4.95 0.91 3.02
CA ASN A 70 -6.16 0.10 2.97
C ASN A 70 -6.56 -0.13 1.51
N ILE A 71 -6.99 -1.35 1.22
CA ILE A 71 -7.43 -1.79 -0.10
C ILE A 71 -8.93 -1.99 -0.04
N TYR A 72 -9.64 -1.33 -0.95
CA TYR A 72 -11.07 -1.48 -1.10
C TYR A 72 -11.40 -1.91 -2.51
N GLN A 73 -12.44 -2.72 -2.63
CA GLN A 73 -13.09 -3.00 -3.88
C GLN A 73 -14.32 -2.14 -4.02
N ALA A 74 -14.42 -1.43 -5.14
CA ALA A 74 -15.55 -0.60 -5.50
C ALA A 74 -16.34 -1.21 -6.66
N ALA A 75 -17.42 -0.52 -7.06
CA ALA A 75 -18.22 -0.89 -8.20
C ALA A 75 -17.37 -0.99 -9.49
N HIS A 76 -17.83 -1.85 -10.41
CA HIS A 76 -17.16 -2.14 -11.68
C HIS A 76 -15.74 -2.70 -11.54
N GLY A 77 -15.44 -3.35 -10.41
CA GLY A 77 -14.15 -3.99 -10.17
C GLY A 77 -12.98 -3.01 -9.96
N ARG A 78 -13.27 -1.72 -9.80
CA ARG A 78 -12.26 -0.72 -9.45
C ARG A 78 -11.67 -1.04 -8.08
N VAL A 79 -10.37 -0.82 -7.94
CA VAL A 79 -9.65 -1.05 -6.69
C VAL A 79 -9.15 0.29 -6.16
N TYR A 80 -9.46 0.58 -4.90
CA TYR A 80 -9.00 1.79 -4.22
C TYR A 80 -7.88 1.44 -3.26
N VAL A 81 -6.80 2.20 -3.32
CA VAL A 81 -5.69 2.14 -2.38
C VAL A 81 -5.68 3.44 -1.62
N VAL A 82 -6.09 3.39 -0.36
CA VAL A 82 -6.31 4.56 0.48
C VAL A 82 -5.25 4.58 1.57
N GLY A 83 -4.48 5.66 1.64
CA GLY A 83 -3.62 6.00 2.75
C GLY A 83 -4.21 7.14 3.58
N GLN A 84 -3.44 7.59 4.56
CA GLN A 84 -3.83 8.71 5.42
C GLN A 84 -3.93 10.05 4.65
N TYR A 85 -3.11 10.22 3.60
CA TYR A 85 -2.95 11.50 2.90
C TYR A 85 -3.23 11.43 1.40
N ASP A 86 -3.36 10.23 0.83
CA ASP A 86 -3.71 10.04 -0.57
C ASP A 86 -4.69 8.88 -0.77
N ALA A 87 -5.46 8.96 -1.86
CA ALA A 87 -6.28 7.86 -2.34
C ALA A 87 -6.00 7.65 -3.83
N ARG A 88 -5.71 6.40 -4.20
CA ARG A 88 -5.47 6.00 -5.59
C ARG A 88 -6.59 5.10 -6.07
N ILE A 89 -7.10 5.40 -7.25
CA ILE A 89 -8.08 4.55 -7.94
C ILE A 89 -7.37 3.83 -9.08
N ILE A 90 -7.57 2.51 -9.14
CA ILE A 90 -6.98 1.63 -10.14
C ILE A 90 -8.10 1.09 -11.02
N ASP A 91 -7.95 1.31 -12.32
CA ASP A 91 -8.77 0.69 -13.35
C ASP A 91 -8.20 -0.71 -13.67
N PRO A 92 -8.98 -1.80 -13.52
CA PRO A 92 -8.46 -3.15 -13.68
C PRO A 92 -8.19 -3.57 -15.13
N GLN A 93 -8.78 -2.87 -16.12
CA GLN A 93 -8.63 -3.19 -17.54
C GLN A 93 -7.35 -2.58 -18.12
N SER A 94 -7.04 -1.36 -17.70
CA SER A 94 -5.87 -0.60 -18.18
C SER A 94 -4.71 -0.59 -17.19
N CYS A 95 -4.93 -1.02 -15.95
CA CYS A 95 -4.04 -0.85 -14.81
C CYS A 95 -3.73 0.62 -14.50
N HIS A 96 -4.42 1.59 -15.13
CA HIS A 96 -4.14 2.99 -14.93
C HIS A 96 -4.52 3.40 -13.51
N THR A 97 -3.60 4.12 -12.86
CA THR A 97 -3.76 4.60 -11.49
C THR A 97 -3.85 6.11 -11.50
N HIS A 98 -4.85 6.68 -10.84
CA HIS A 98 -4.96 8.13 -10.68
C HIS A 98 -5.18 8.53 -9.22
N LEU A 99 -4.70 9.72 -8.87
CA LEU A 99 -4.99 10.36 -7.58
C LEU A 99 -6.45 10.79 -7.55
N SER A 100 -7.12 10.51 -6.45
CA SER A 100 -8.50 10.94 -6.19
C SER A 100 -8.56 11.69 -4.87
N GLU A 101 -9.49 12.64 -4.77
CA GLU A 101 -9.81 13.25 -3.50
C GLU A 101 -10.63 12.26 -2.65
N PHE A 102 -10.45 12.27 -1.33
CA PHE A 102 -11.19 11.34 -0.45
C PHE A 102 -12.71 11.47 -0.60
N ARG A 103 -13.20 12.68 -0.83
CA ARG A 103 -14.64 12.97 -1.01
C ARG A 103 -15.24 12.41 -2.30
N SER A 104 -14.40 12.10 -3.30
CA SER A 104 -14.85 11.54 -4.58
C SER A 104 -14.83 10.00 -4.62
N LEU A 105 -14.42 9.34 -3.53
CA LEU A 105 -14.50 7.90 -3.43
C LEU A 105 -15.96 7.46 -3.23
N ASP A 106 -16.32 6.36 -3.90
CA ASP A 106 -17.59 5.69 -3.65
C ASP A 106 -17.70 5.29 -2.17
N ARG A 107 -18.90 5.42 -1.60
CA ARG A 107 -19.16 5.03 -0.21
C ARG A 107 -19.47 3.54 -0.08
N ASP A 108 -20.04 2.95 -1.11
CA ASP A 108 -20.37 1.53 -1.17
C ASP A 108 -19.16 0.74 -1.68
N VAL A 109 -18.22 0.50 -0.76
CA VAL A 109 -16.98 -0.24 -1.02
C VAL A 109 -16.80 -1.37 -0.02
N ILE A 110 -16.09 -2.41 -0.44
CA ILE A 110 -15.79 -3.57 0.38
C ILE A 110 -14.31 -3.50 0.78
N PHE A 111 -14.03 -3.48 2.08
CA PHE A 111 -12.66 -3.59 2.58
C PHE A 111 -12.10 -4.99 2.30
N VAL A 112 -10.96 -5.05 1.60
CA VAL A 112 -10.33 -6.31 1.17
C VAL A 112 -9.13 -6.68 2.03
N GLY A 113 -8.45 -5.67 2.57
CA GLY A 113 -7.26 -5.84 3.40
C GLY A 113 -6.43 -4.57 3.46
N SER A 114 -5.24 -4.66 4.04
CA SER A 114 -4.32 -3.53 4.13
C SER A 114 -2.88 -3.96 3.96
N PHE A 115 -2.08 -3.11 3.34
CA PHE A 115 -0.63 -3.16 3.48
C PHE A 115 -0.24 -2.35 4.71
N ASP A 116 0.48 -2.96 5.62
CA ASP A 116 0.86 -2.34 6.89
C ASP A 116 2.10 -3.02 7.46
N GLN A 117 2.62 -2.45 8.53
CA GLN A 117 3.63 -3.12 9.35
C GLN A 117 3.00 -4.21 10.23
N ASP A 118 3.74 -5.29 10.46
CA ASP A 118 3.49 -6.20 11.57
C ASP A 118 4.08 -5.67 12.89
N GLY A 119 3.91 -6.43 13.98
CA GLY A 119 4.44 -6.06 15.30
C GLY A 119 5.98 -5.97 15.35
N GLU A 120 6.67 -6.58 14.37
CA GLU A 120 8.12 -6.56 14.21
C GLU A 120 8.57 -5.49 13.19
N LYS A 121 7.65 -4.64 12.73
CA LYS A 121 7.84 -3.56 11.75
C LYS A 121 8.08 -4.01 10.31
N HIS A 122 7.91 -5.29 9.98
CA HIS A 122 8.04 -5.77 8.61
C HIS A 122 6.84 -5.34 7.76
N TRP A 123 7.11 -4.88 6.53
CA TRP A 123 6.07 -4.50 5.58
C TRP A 123 5.35 -5.72 5.00
N ARG A 124 4.03 -5.83 5.21
CA ARG A 124 3.24 -7.01 4.83
C ARG A 124 1.84 -6.63 4.36
N TYR A 125 1.21 -7.56 3.65
CA TYR A 125 -0.22 -7.51 3.38
C TYR A 125 -1.00 -8.32 4.41
N PHE A 126 -2.10 -7.75 4.89
CA PHE A 126 -3.06 -8.39 5.78
C PHE A 126 -4.43 -8.43 5.10
N PRO A 127 -4.97 -9.62 4.77
CA PRO A 127 -6.33 -9.72 4.24
C PRO A 127 -7.36 -9.33 5.32
N ALA A 128 -8.53 -8.85 4.90
CA ALA A 128 -9.62 -8.43 5.80
C ALA A 128 -10.05 -9.52 6.79
N ALA A 129 -9.93 -10.80 6.40
CA ALA A 129 -10.21 -11.94 7.27
C ALA A 129 -9.23 -12.08 8.46
N GLN A 130 -8.01 -11.54 8.33
CA GLN A 130 -6.98 -11.59 9.39
C GLN A 130 -6.92 -10.30 10.20
N ARG A 131 -7.10 -9.15 9.56
CA ARG A 131 -7.06 -7.83 10.21
C ARG A 131 -8.24 -7.00 9.71
N PRO A 132 -9.18 -6.60 10.59
CA PRO A 132 -10.29 -5.75 10.18
C PRO A 132 -9.78 -4.37 9.76
N GLU A 133 -10.65 -3.62 9.10
CA GLU A 133 -10.38 -2.23 8.76
C GLU A 133 -10.06 -1.42 10.01
N LEU A 134 -9.01 -0.61 9.92
CA LEU A 134 -8.61 0.30 10.98
C LEU A 134 -8.72 1.74 10.46
N PRO A 135 -9.30 2.67 11.26
CA PRO A 135 -9.37 4.06 10.88
C PRO A 135 -7.96 4.67 10.77
N PHE A 136 -7.82 5.68 9.91
CA PHE A 136 -6.58 6.47 9.78
C PHE A 136 -6.46 7.56 10.86
N GLU A 137 -7.50 7.80 11.65
CA GLU A 137 -7.48 8.77 12.73
C GLU A 137 -6.59 8.31 13.88
N LYS A 138 -5.86 9.26 14.48
CA LYS A 138 -5.18 9.04 15.76
C LYS A 138 -6.24 8.87 16.83
N ARG A 139 -6.19 7.75 17.55
CA ARG A 139 -6.70 7.70 18.92
C ARG A 139 -5.81 8.52 19.83
#